data_AF-A0A3D3GE65-F1
#
_entry.id   AF-A0A3D3GE65-F1
#
_cell.length_a   1.000
_cell.length_b   1.000
_cell.length_c   1.000
_cell.angle_alpha   90.00
_cell.angle_beta   90.00
_cell.angle_gamma   90.00
#
_symmetry.space_group_name_H-M   'P 1'
#
loop_
_entity.id
_entity.type
_entity.pdbx_description
1 polymer ?
#
loop_
_entity_poly.entity_id
_entity_poly.type
_entity_poly.pdbx_seq_one_letter_code
_entity_poly.pdbx_strand_id
1 'polypeptide(L)' 'MTGDEFRKIREQLGLSREEMAELIGLSGYNAVSNIELGLRNPSKLAGMLLRVLDSLPRQRANELIGLLRRHRK' A
#
# COMPACT_ATOMS: atom_id res chain seq x y z
N MET A 1 -10.40 2.85 4.87
CA MET A 1 -9.52 2.13 5.80
C MET A 1 -8.92 3.11 6.77
N THR A 2 -8.65 2.69 7.99
CA THR A 2 -7.97 3.53 8.99
C THR A 2 -6.46 3.57 8.72
N GLY A 3 -5.76 4.52 9.35
CA GLY A 3 -4.30 4.58 9.29
C GLY A 3 -3.63 3.32 9.84
N ASP A 4 -4.17 2.75 10.91
CA ASP A 4 -3.68 1.49 11.49
C ASP A 4 -3.89 0.28 10.55
N GLU A 5 -5.06 0.17 9.90
CA GLU A 5 -5.33 -0.86 8.88
C GLU A 5 -4.31 -0.74 7.74
N PHE A 6 -4.06 0.48 7.27
CA PHE A 6 -3.08 0.76 6.22
C PHE A 6 -1.66 0.32 6.64
N ARG A 7 -1.23 0.73 7.84
CA ARG A 7 0.10 0.41 8.39
C ARG A 7 0.31 -1.09 8.52
N LYS A 8 -0.68 -1.80 9.07
CA LYS A 8 -0.63 -3.25 9.27
C LYS A 8 -0.42 -3.98 7.94
N ILE A 9 -1.19 -3.62 6.91
CA ILE A 9 -1.05 -4.22 5.57
C ILE A 9 0.36 -3.96 5.02
N ARG A 10 0.87 -2.72 5.12
CA ARG A 10 2.23 -2.39 4.66
C ARG A 10 3.30 -3.28 5.33
N GLU A 11 3.23 -3.38 6.65
CA GLU A 11 4.20 -4.16 7.44
C GLU A 11 4.10 -5.66 7.15
N GLN A 12 2.88 -6.18 6.99
CA GLN A 12 2.66 -7.56 6.56
C GLN A 12 3.26 -7.82 5.17
N LEU A 13 3.12 -6.89 4.22
CA LEU A 13 3.74 -6.97 2.90
C LEU A 13 5.27 -6.79 2.94
N GLY A 14 5.85 -6.40 4.07
CA GLY A 14 7.29 -6.19 4.24
C GLY A 14 7.82 -4.98 3.50
N LEU A 15 6.97 -3.96 3.27
CA LEU A 15 7.33 -2.77 2.50
C LEU A 15 7.73 -1.61 3.42
N SER A 16 8.73 -0.85 3.01
CA SER A 16 8.99 0.47 3.58
C SER A 16 7.86 1.45 3.21
N ARG A 17 7.82 2.64 3.85
CA ARG A 17 6.85 3.67 3.50
C ARG A 17 7.11 4.22 2.10
N GLU A 18 8.37 4.31 1.69
CA GLU A 18 8.79 4.67 0.35
C GLU A 18 8.29 3.64 -0.67
N GLU A 19 8.56 2.36 -0.45
CA GLU A 19 8.12 1.29 -1.36
C GLU A 19 6.60 1.21 -1.45
N MET A 20 5.90 1.43 -0.34
CA MET A 20 4.44 1.52 -0.34
C MET A 20 3.98 2.73 -1.16
N ALA A 21 4.59 3.91 -0.96
CA ALA A 21 4.23 5.10 -1.73
C ALA A 21 4.41 4.84 -3.23
N GLU A 22 5.51 4.22 -3.63
CA GLU A 22 5.74 3.83 -5.02
C GLU A 22 4.72 2.82 -5.53
N LEU A 23 4.35 1.82 -4.73
CA LEU A 23 3.39 0.79 -5.10
C LEU A 23 2.00 1.37 -5.41
N ILE A 24 1.55 2.35 -4.62
CA ILE A 24 0.21 2.94 -4.75
C ILE A 24 0.19 4.32 -5.43
N GLY A 25 1.30 4.73 -6.05
CA GLY A 25 1.39 5.96 -6.84
C GLY A 25 1.28 7.25 -6.03
N LEU A 26 1.86 7.29 -4.82
CA LEU A 26 1.96 8.48 -3.97
C LEU A 26 3.32 9.16 -4.10
N SER A 27 3.38 10.43 -3.67
CA SER A 27 4.57 11.28 -3.79
C SER A 27 5.77 10.91 -2.93
N GLY A 28 5.65 9.89 -2.05
CA GLY A 28 6.76 9.38 -1.25
C GLY A 28 6.39 9.15 0.22
N TYR A 29 7.43 9.02 1.07
CA TYR A 29 7.34 8.69 2.49
C TYR A 29 6.29 9.50 3.26
N ASN A 30 6.32 10.84 3.12
CA ASN A 30 5.45 11.74 3.87
C ASN A 30 3.96 11.50 3.57
N ALA A 31 3.61 11.16 2.33
CA ALA A 31 2.23 10.88 1.96
C ALA A 31 1.71 9.63 2.67
N VAL A 32 2.55 8.58 2.77
CA VAL A 32 2.22 7.35 3.50
C VAL A 32 2.19 7.60 5.01
N SER A 33 3.17 8.31 5.56
CA SER A 33 3.22 8.67 6.98
C SER A 33 1.95 9.41 7.42
N ASN A 34 1.51 10.41 6.65
CA ASN A 34 0.28 11.14 6.93
C ASN A 34 -0.98 10.25 6.89
N ILE A 35 -0.99 9.20 6.07
CA ILE A 35 -2.08 8.23 6.05
C ILE A 35 -2.06 7.36 7.30
N GLU A 36 -0.90 6.82 7.67
CA GLU A 36 -0.76 5.99 8.86
C GLU A 36 -1.06 6.73 10.16
N LEU A 37 -0.75 8.03 10.22
CA LEU A 37 -1.09 8.91 11.35
C LEU A 37 -2.56 9.37 11.34
N GLY A 38 -3.35 9.00 10.34
CA GLY A 38 -4.76 9.41 10.22
C GLY A 38 -4.95 10.88 9.82
N LEU A 39 -3.88 11.61 9.50
CA LEU A 39 -3.91 13.00 9.02
C LEU A 39 -4.46 13.12 7.60
N ARG A 40 -4.44 12.01 6.85
CA ARG A 40 -4.94 11.91 5.48
C ARG A 40 -5.59 10.55 5.24
N ASN A 41 -6.67 10.53 4.46
CA ASN A 41 -7.22 9.28 3.97
C ASN A 41 -6.53 8.82 2.68
N PRO A 42 -6.30 7.51 2.47
CA PRO A 42 -5.88 7.00 1.18
C PRO A 42 -6.99 7.21 0.14
N SER A 43 -6.64 7.21 -1.15
CA SER A 43 -7.66 7.21 -2.21
C SER A 43 -8.53 5.95 -2.11
N LYS A 44 -9.76 6.02 -2.63
CA LYS A 44 -10.65 4.84 -2.67
C LYS A 44 -9.99 3.65 -3.37
N LEU A 45 -9.28 3.92 -4.48
CA LEU A 45 -8.55 2.90 -5.23
C LEU A 45 -7.42 2.27 -4.42
N ALA A 46 -6.59 3.08 -3.75
CA ALA A 46 -5.52 2.58 -2.89
C ALA A 46 -6.09 1.71 -1.76
N GLY A 47 -7.17 2.15 -1.12
CA GLY A 47 -7.84 1.36 -0.08
C GLY A 47 -8.39 0.02 -0.59
N MET A 48 -9.00 -0.01 -1.79
CA MET A 48 -9.46 -1.25 -2.41
C MET A 48 -8.30 -2.18 -2.75
N LEU A 49 -7.24 -1.66 -3.38
CA LEU A 49 -6.07 -2.45 -3.76
C LEU A 49 -5.40 -3.09 -2.53
N LEU A 50 -5.22 -2.32 -1.45
CA LEU A 50 -4.58 -2.83 -0.25
C LEU A 50 -5.40 -3.94 0.42
N ARG A 51 -6.73 -3.85 0.42
CA ARG A 51 -7.60 -4.93 0.92
C ARG A 51 -7.54 -6.18 0.04
N VAL A 52 -7.45 -6.01 -1.28
CA VAL A 52 -7.21 -7.13 -2.20
C VAL A 52 -5.88 -7.80 -1.85
N LEU A 53 -4.80 -7.03 -1.71
CA LEU A 53 -3.48 -7.58 -1.35
C LEU A 53 -3.49 -8.31 -0.01
N ASP A 54 -4.16 -7.76 1.01
CA ASP A 54 -4.28 -8.38 2.34
C ASP A 54 -5.11 -9.68 2.32
N SER A 55 -6.11 -9.77 1.44
CA SER A 55 -6.94 -10.97 1.29
C SER A 55 -6.26 -12.12 0.53
N LEU A 56 -5.12 -11.87 -0.13
CA LEU A 56 -4.44 -12.87 -0.96
C LEU A 56 -3.39 -13.66 -0.16
N PRO A 57 -3.17 -14.95 -0.49
CA PRO A 57 -1.97 -15.66 -0.03
C PRO A 57 -0.71 -14.90 -0.43
N ARG A 58 0.32 -14.92 0.43
CA ARG A 58 1.54 -14.11 0.26
C ARG A 58 2.17 -14.21 -1.13
N GLN A 59 2.19 -15.42 -1.71
CA GLN A 59 2.72 -15.64 -3.05
C GLN A 59 1.94 -14.85 -4.12
N ARG A 60 0.61 -14.88 -4.08
CA ARG A 60 -0.25 -14.14 -5.03
C ARG A 60 -0.18 -12.63 -4.82
N ALA A 61 -0.08 -12.18 -3.57
CA ALA A 61 0.13 -10.76 -3.27
C ALA A 61 1.45 -10.26 -3.88
N ASN A 62 2.53 -11.04 -3.75
CA ASN A 62 3.82 -10.72 -4.34
C ASN A 62 3.77 -10.72 -5.89
N GLU A 63 3.07 -11.66 -6.50
CA GLU A 63 2.85 -11.69 -7.97
C GLU A 63 2.13 -10.43 -8.45
N LEU A 64 1.07 -10.01 -7.76
CA LEU A 64 0.34 -8.79 -8.08
C LEU A 64 1.20 -7.53 -7.86
N ILE A 65 1.96 -7.45 -6.77
CA ILE A 65 2.93 -6.37 -6.54
C ILE A 65 3.95 -6.32 -7.69
N GLY A 66 4.43 -7.48 -8.15
CA GLY A 66 5.32 -7.57 -9.32
C GLY A 66 4.69 -7.05 -10.59
N LEU A 67 3.41 -7.37 -10.85
CA LEU A 67 2.64 -6.80 -11.97
C LEU A 67 2.53 -5.28 -11.87
N LEU A 68 2.15 -4.75 -10.71
CA LEU A 68 2.01 -3.30 -10.50
C LEU A 68 3.34 -2.57 -10.72
N ARG A 69 4.44 -3.11 -10.17
CA ARG A 69 5.79 -2.55 -10.36
C ARG A 69 6.20 -2.53 -11.84
N ARG A 70 5.86 -3.56 -12.62
CA ARG A 70 6.13 -3.60 -14.07
C ARG A 70 5.38 -2.53 -14.87
N HIS A 71 4.24 -2.05 -14.38
CA HIS A 71 3.38 -1.10 -15.09
C HIS A 71 3.38 0.31 -14.47
N ARG A 72 4.34 0.62 -13.59
CA ARG A 72 4.38 1.85 -12.79
C ARG A 72 4.39 3.17 -13.58
N LYS A 73 4.84 3.18 -14.84
CA LYS A 73 5.02 4.34 -15.74
C LYS A 73 5.37 5.66 -15.03
#